data_AF-A0A1Q9NHY4-F1
#
_entry.id   AF-A0A1Q9NHY4-F1
#
_cell.length_a   1.000
_cell.length_b   1.000
_cell.length_c   1.000
_cell.angle_alpha   90.00
_cell.angle_beta   90.00
_cell.angle_gamma   90.00
#
_symmetry.space_group_name_H-M   'P 1'
#
loop_
_entity.id
_entity.type
_entity.pdbx_description
1 polymer ?
#
loop_
_entity_poly.entity_id
_entity_poly.type
_entity_poly.pdbx_seq_one_letter_code
_entity_poly.pdbx_strand_id
1 'polypeptide(L)'
;LPSTNFRQLIPQRGSSAPLFMDYLNLSTLSGQSGMINEISVIFEEGADKGDATEQVLNAFSSEEVYYTFRGYDLVDEMEGMQELYVGRDMTPVMALIVLAASAVVVYVVVRRVIEEQKQSLGVLMSLGYSPRSIEVGFTTVFVGLTLLAGLVSTLIATPITVWLTAESFTWFNMAMVWGPIPLDVYIWGILAAPITALFASIQPIRGISKLEPVQVVRGLDYDPNPTPKTRLESIAERFGDVSYAFRYASRSLSRRKMRTAMLVLGIAIISTTSMNSILYVDSIFVSIDVHMTNYSHWDLVIDLRHPTNSSDLESILDVTSGIASYERFLKVSYFSELGGLQEPFEILFVESQGVLQGRSIVEGRDMLSLNETVLDRRVAGTHGIQVGDEIEIAFSGFNQSFEVVGFAKSIFNVVFLDYSHAPKRGNESILTGAFVDVESSADLEGVAEVVRTSDIVESVQTWSEANAGIKGIFALFDVILYFLVLMCIAMVFLVVWTMANISTMERIPEFAQLEAIGFKMKNLRSIMVGEILLIALIGTIISVPPSIWLGYVLLPLMTPILSVMDFYVPLVSFVISFVIPLIGAVISTIPSIRILGRIDLPSTLKDSNPQ
;
A
#
# COMPACT_ATOMS: atom_id res chain seq x y z
N LEU A 1 -0.56 -22.96 11.88
CA LEU A 1 -1.94 -22.67 11.42
C LEU A 1 -1.84 -21.83 10.16
N PRO A 2 -1.77 -22.46 8.98
CA PRO A 2 -1.83 -21.73 7.74
C PRO A 2 -3.19 -21.92 7.04
N SER A 3 -3.70 -20.79 6.57
CA SER A 3 -4.55 -20.53 5.41
C SER A 3 -5.97 -21.14 5.34
N THR A 4 -6.88 -20.30 4.83
CA THR A 4 -7.87 -20.62 3.78
C THR A 4 -7.92 -22.08 3.40
N ASN A 5 -9.09 -22.70 3.36
CA ASN A 5 -9.25 -24.04 2.79
C ASN A 5 -8.33 -24.21 1.56
N PHE A 6 -7.19 -24.90 1.70
CA PHE A 6 -6.12 -24.87 0.70
C PHE A 6 -6.60 -25.39 -0.66
N ARG A 7 -7.75 -26.08 -0.65
CA ARG A 7 -8.47 -26.62 -1.79
C ARG A 7 -9.23 -25.57 -2.58
N GLN A 8 -9.71 -24.49 -1.95
CA GLN A 8 -10.35 -23.40 -2.66
C GLN A 8 -9.31 -22.65 -3.48
N LEU A 9 -9.53 -22.55 -4.79
CA LEU A 9 -8.71 -21.72 -5.66
C LEU A 9 -8.83 -20.23 -5.26
N ILE A 10 -10.03 -19.81 -4.83
CA ILE A 10 -10.31 -18.43 -4.40
C ILE A 10 -10.97 -18.46 -3.02
N PRO A 11 -10.33 -17.93 -1.97
CA PRO A 11 -10.87 -17.99 -0.63
C PRO A 11 -12.04 -17.01 -0.43
N GLN A 12 -13.05 -17.44 0.34
CA GLN A 12 -14.19 -16.61 0.73
C GLN A 12 -14.22 -16.29 2.22
N ARG A 13 -14.81 -15.15 2.58
CA ARG A 13 -14.99 -14.75 3.98
C ARG A 13 -15.95 -15.71 4.68
N GLY A 14 -15.46 -16.39 5.73
CA GLY A 14 -16.27 -17.27 6.57
C GLY A 14 -16.52 -18.67 6.01
N SER A 15 -15.85 -19.07 4.91
CA SER A 15 -16.04 -20.39 4.29
C SER A 15 -15.40 -21.56 5.07
N SER A 16 -14.49 -21.30 6.01
CA SER A 16 -13.80 -22.34 6.77
C SER A 16 -13.54 -21.92 8.21
N ALA A 17 -13.92 -22.72 9.20
CA ALA A 17 -13.61 -22.49 10.62
C ALA A 17 -12.74 -23.64 11.18
N PRO A 18 -11.58 -23.36 11.81
CA PRO A 18 -10.75 -24.40 12.38
C PRO A 18 -11.42 -25.00 13.62
N LEU A 19 -11.65 -26.31 13.61
CA LEU A 19 -12.14 -27.05 14.77
C LEU A 19 -11.03 -27.95 15.30
N PHE A 20 -10.55 -27.65 16.51
CA PHE A 20 -9.56 -28.48 17.19
C PHE A 20 -10.29 -29.58 17.93
N MET A 21 -10.03 -30.82 17.55
CA MET A 21 -10.59 -31.97 18.22
C MET A 21 -9.63 -33.16 18.18
N ASP A 22 -9.83 -34.09 19.10
CA ASP A 22 -9.08 -35.34 19.13
C ASP A 22 -9.32 -36.16 17.86
N TYR A 23 -8.26 -36.77 17.33
CA TYR A 23 -8.29 -37.54 16.09
C TYR A 23 -9.30 -38.70 16.13
N LEU A 24 -9.43 -39.41 17.26
CA LEU A 24 -10.40 -40.51 17.40
C LEU A 24 -11.83 -39.97 17.33
N ASN A 25 -12.08 -38.81 17.93
CA ASN A 25 -13.39 -38.17 17.85
C ASN A 25 -13.67 -37.68 16.41
N LEU A 26 -12.67 -37.10 15.72
CA LEU A 26 -12.83 -36.61 14.35
C LEU A 26 -13.12 -37.74 13.37
N SER A 27 -12.36 -38.83 13.47
CA SER A 27 -12.56 -40.02 12.63
C SER A 27 -13.92 -40.67 12.85
N THR A 28 -14.43 -40.66 14.09
CA THR A 28 -15.77 -41.15 14.41
C THR A 28 -16.87 -40.24 13.86
N LEU A 29 -16.73 -38.92 13.99
CA LEU A 29 -17.72 -37.94 13.50
C LEU A 29 -17.75 -37.84 11.97
N SER A 30 -16.59 -37.90 11.32
CA SER A 30 -16.47 -37.82 9.86
C SER A 30 -16.81 -39.13 9.15
N GLY A 31 -16.88 -40.25 9.88
CA GLY A 31 -17.00 -41.58 9.29
C GLY A 31 -15.72 -42.04 8.55
N GLN A 32 -14.63 -41.26 8.61
CA GLN A 32 -13.37 -41.52 7.93
C GLN A 32 -12.34 -42.07 8.93
N SER A 33 -12.52 -43.33 9.35
CA SER A 33 -11.58 -44.01 10.24
C SER A 33 -10.27 -44.36 9.52
N GLY A 34 -9.14 -43.87 10.03
CA GLY A 34 -7.81 -44.20 9.51
C GLY A 34 -7.22 -43.19 8.52
N MET A 35 -7.94 -42.13 8.16
CA MET A 35 -7.45 -41.09 7.24
C MET A 35 -6.64 -40.04 7.99
N ILE A 36 -5.35 -39.92 7.66
CA ILE A 36 -4.41 -38.97 8.28
C ILE A 36 -3.90 -38.04 7.19
N ASN A 37 -4.05 -36.73 7.39
CA ASN A 37 -3.58 -35.72 6.44
C ASN A 37 -2.11 -35.32 6.65
N GLU A 38 -1.61 -35.43 7.88
CA GLU A 38 -0.25 -35.01 8.26
C GLU A 38 0.28 -35.90 9.38
N ILE A 39 1.56 -36.28 9.30
CA ILE A 39 2.28 -36.95 10.39
C ILE A 39 3.47 -36.06 10.76
N SER A 40 3.40 -35.46 11.96
CA SER A 40 4.51 -34.68 12.49
C SER A 40 5.42 -35.57 13.34
N VAL A 41 6.70 -35.65 12.99
CA VAL A 41 7.70 -36.51 13.65
C VAL A 41 8.72 -35.64 14.37
N ILE A 42 8.94 -35.90 15.66
CA ILE A 42 9.99 -35.27 16.46
C ILE A 42 11.14 -36.27 16.59
N PHE A 43 12.31 -35.91 16.06
CA PHE A 43 13.53 -36.73 16.17
C PHE A 43 14.21 -36.54 17.53
N GLU A 44 14.86 -37.59 18.03
CA GLU A 44 15.68 -37.52 19.24
C GLU A 44 16.90 -36.60 19.07
N GLU A 45 17.38 -36.05 20.17
CA GLU A 45 18.51 -35.12 20.18
C GLU A 45 19.80 -35.81 19.70
N GLY A 46 20.37 -35.34 18.58
CA GLY A 46 21.57 -35.93 17.97
C GLY A 46 21.32 -36.98 16.88
N ALA A 47 20.06 -37.29 16.55
CA ALA A 47 19.72 -38.16 15.42
C ALA A 47 20.12 -37.52 14.07
N ASP A 48 20.62 -38.34 13.14
CA ASP A 48 20.79 -37.91 11.75
C ASP A 48 19.42 -37.78 11.10
N LYS A 49 18.97 -36.53 10.97
CA LYS A 49 17.65 -36.19 10.42
C LYS A 49 17.48 -36.65 8.97
N GLY A 50 18.56 -36.77 8.19
CA GLY A 50 18.51 -37.21 6.79
C GLY A 50 18.11 -38.68 6.69
N ASP A 51 18.89 -39.53 7.35
CA ASP A 51 18.67 -40.98 7.39
C ASP A 51 17.35 -41.33 8.08
N ALA A 52 17.00 -40.64 9.17
CA ALA A 52 15.74 -40.86 9.87
C ALA A 52 14.51 -40.46 9.03
N THR A 53 14.61 -39.41 8.21
CA THR A 53 13.53 -39.04 7.27
C THR A 53 13.37 -40.11 6.19
N GLU A 54 14.47 -40.61 5.62
CA GLU A 54 14.46 -41.65 4.59
C GLU A 54 13.89 -42.97 5.12
N GLN A 55 14.20 -43.33 6.37
CA GLN A 55 13.63 -44.52 7.03
C GLN A 55 12.11 -44.39 7.27
N VAL A 56 11.63 -43.20 7.68
CA VAL A 56 10.20 -42.94 7.81
C VAL A 56 9.52 -43.02 6.45
N LEU A 57 10.09 -42.40 5.42
CA LEU A 57 9.59 -42.44 4.05
C LEU A 57 9.51 -43.86 3.50
N ASN A 58 10.55 -44.67 3.68
CA ASN A 58 10.60 -46.07 3.23
C ASN A 58 9.58 -46.96 3.96
N ALA A 59 9.11 -46.56 5.14
CA ALA A 59 8.07 -47.29 5.88
C ALA A 59 6.66 -47.07 5.31
N PHE A 60 6.45 -46.00 4.54
CA PHE A 60 5.23 -45.77 3.80
C PHE A 60 5.40 -46.17 2.33
N SER A 61 4.34 -46.62 1.68
CA SER A 61 4.39 -46.83 0.23
C SER A 61 4.46 -45.46 -0.48
N SER A 62 5.23 -45.37 -1.56
CA SER A 62 5.40 -44.12 -2.33
C SER A 62 4.08 -43.58 -2.91
N GLU A 63 3.03 -44.40 -2.95
CA GLU A 63 1.69 -44.05 -3.44
C GLU A 63 0.78 -43.44 -2.36
N GLU A 64 1.14 -43.56 -1.07
CA GLU A 64 0.30 -43.10 0.05
C GLU A 64 0.82 -41.81 0.71
N VAL A 65 2.09 -41.46 0.49
CA VAL A 65 2.68 -40.22 0.99
C VAL A 65 2.72 -39.20 -0.14
N TYR A 66 1.80 -38.25 -0.06
CA TYR A 66 1.69 -37.19 -1.06
C TYR A 66 2.73 -36.09 -0.85
N TYR A 67 3.20 -35.81 0.38
CA TYR A 67 4.16 -34.73 0.68
C TYR A 67 5.00 -35.05 1.94
N THR A 68 6.23 -34.52 2.01
CA THR A 68 7.05 -34.50 3.23
C THR A 68 7.73 -33.17 3.43
N PHE A 69 7.73 -32.69 4.68
CA PHE A 69 8.35 -31.42 5.07
C PHE A 69 9.32 -31.64 6.23
N ARG A 70 10.42 -30.88 6.27
CA ARG A 70 11.24 -30.76 7.49
C ARG A 70 10.70 -29.61 8.33
N GLY A 71 10.55 -29.83 9.64
CA GLY A 71 9.90 -28.85 10.52
C GLY A 71 10.63 -27.50 10.71
N TYR A 72 11.92 -27.40 10.37
CA TYR A 72 12.64 -26.11 10.36
C TYR A 72 12.28 -25.29 9.12
N ASP A 73 12.23 -25.94 7.96
CA ASP A 73 11.82 -25.32 6.69
C ASP A 73 10.40 -24.74 6.83
N LEU A 74 9.49 -25.45 7.51
CA LEU A 74 8.12 -24.98 7.74
C LEU A 74 8.03 -23.73 8.65
N VAL A 75 8.94 -23.55 9.62
CA VAL A 75 8.92 -22.38 10.53
C VAL A 75 9.59 -21.18 9.89
N ASP A 76 10.76 -21.37 9.26
CA ASP A 76 11.45 -20.33 8.50
C ASP A 76 10.63 -19.92 7.25
N GLU A 77 9.82 -20.83 6.66
CA GLU A 77 8.87 -20.52 5.60
C GLU A 77 7.53 -19.97 6.10
N MET A 78 7.06 -20.28 7.31
CA MET A 78 5.91 -19.57 7.89
C MET A 78 6.29 -18.14 8.30
N GLU A 79 7.50 -17.94 8.80
CA GLU A 79 8.13 -16.62 8.92
C GLU A 79 8.32 -15.99 7.54
N GLY A 80 8.80 -16.74 6.55
CA GLY A 80 8.91 -16.33 5.15
C GLY A 80 7.58 -15.97 4.50
N MET A 81 6.48 -16.66 4.82
CA MET A 81 5.10 -16.35 4.43
C MET A 81 4.59 -15.10 5.15
N GLN A 82 4.91 -14.91 6.44
CA GLN A 82 4.63 -13.68 7.19
C GLN A 82 5.45 -12.49 6.70
N GLU A 83 6.69 -12.70 6.27
CA GLU A 83 7.54 -11.72 5.59
C GLU A 83 7.04 -11.47 4.16
N LEU A 84 6.50 -12.50 3.50
CA LEU A 84 5.83 -12.45 2.21
C LEU A 84 4.61 -11.53 2.29
N TYR A 85 3.88 -11.48 3.41
CA TYR A 85 2.81 -10.51 3.67
C TYR A 85 3.34 -9.08 3.83
N VAL A 86 4.08 -8.58 2.83
CA VAL A 86 4.13 -7.18 2.38
C VAL A 86 4.79 -6.21 3.38
N GLY A 87 4.86 -6.53 4.67
CA GLY A 87 5.03 -5.58 5.76
C GLY A 87 6.49 -5.23 6.05
N ARG A 88 7.43 -6.18 5.95
CA ARG A 88 8.82 -5.95 6.38
C ARG A 88 9.52 -4.90 5.52
N ASP A 89 9.36 -5.00 4.21
CA ASP A 89 10.05 -4.11 3.27
C ASP A 89 9.23 -2.83 2.98
N MET A 90 7.88 -2.88 3.09
CA MET A 90 7.05 -1.70 2.86
C MET A 90 6.97 -0.74 4.05
N THR A 91 6.89 -1.26 5.26
CA THR A 91 6.78 -0.44 6.48
C THR A 91 7.89 0.61 6.56
N PRO A 92 9.19 0.29 6.36
CA PRO A 92 10.25 1.29 6.44
C PRO A 92 10.17 2.32 5.29
N VAL A 93 9.77 1.92 4.09
CA VAL A 93 9.67 2.85 2.94
C VAL A 93 8.51 3.83 3.13
N MET A 94 7.33 3.34 3.53
CA MET A 94 6.17 4.18 3.83
C MET A 94 6.43 5.09 5.04
N ALA A 95 7.05 4.55 6.10
CA ALA A 95 7.49 5.33 7.24
C ALA A 95 8.47 6.42 6.80
N LEU A 96 9.46 6.11 5.96
CA LEU A 96 10.44 7.09 5.48
C LEU A 96 9.77 8.23 4.71
N ILE A 97 8.78 7.94 3.86
CA ILE A 97 8.02 8.96 3.12
C ILE A 97 7.29 9.89 4.08
N VAL A 98 6.60 9.34 5.08
CA VAL A 98 5.87 10.13 6.09
C VAL A 98 6.83 10.92 6.98
N LEU A 99 7.96 10.32 7.38
CA LEU A 99 9.00 10.99 8.16
C LEU A 99 9.67 12.13 7.36
N ALA A 100 9.93 11.93 6.07
CA ALA A 100 10.46 12.98 5.20
C ALA A 100 9.45 14.14 5.05
N ALA A 101 8.17 13.84 4.84
CA ALA A 101 7.12 14.85 4.80
C ALA A 101 7.04 15.64 6.13
N SER A 102 7.07 14.93 7.26
CA SER A 102 7.00 15.55 8.58
C SER A 102 8.24 16.37 8.91
N ALA A 103 9.43 15.96 8.46
CA ALA A 103 10.66 16.72 8.59
C ALA A 103 10.55 18.10 7.93
N VAL A 104 9.97 18.18 6.73
CA VAL A 104 9.78 19.47 6.04
C VAL A 104 8.78 20.34 6.81
N VAL A 105 7.71 19.77 7.34
CA VAL A 105 6.74 20.53 8.15
C VAL A 105 7.37 21.04 9.44
N VAL A 106 8.08 20.19 10.17
CA VAL A 106 8.80 20.59 11.39
C VAL A 106 9.81 21.68 11.06
N TYR A 107 10.57 21.54 9.98
CA TYR A 107 11.50 22.57 9.52
C TYR A 107 10.80 23.92 9.31
N VAL A 108 9.68 23.94 8.59
CA VAL A 108 8.91 25.16 8.32
C VAL A 108 8.38 25.79 9.60
N VAL A 109 7.83 24.98 10.51
CA VAL A 109 7.28 25.45 11.80
C VAL A 109 8.38 25.99 12.71
N VAL A 110 9.49 25.27 12.86
CA VAL A 110 10.62 25.70 13.71
C VAL A 110 11.24 26.98 13.17
N ARG A 111 11.51 27.04 11.86
CA ARG A 111 12.06 28.23 11.22
C ARG A 111 11.16 29.45 11.42
N ARG A 112 9.84 29.24 11.35
CA ARG A 112 8.84 30.27 11.63
C ARG A 112 8.89 30.75 13.08
N VAL A 113 8.85 29.84 14.06
CA VAL A 113 8.87 30.22 15.49
C VAL A 113 10.10 31.07 15.81
N ILE A 114 11.25 30.72 15.22
CA ILE A 114 12.49 31.51 15.34
C ILE A 114 12.33 32.89 14.70
N GLU A 115 11.76 32.97 13.49
CA GLU A 115 11.49 34.24 12.80
C GLU A 115 10.56 35.16 13.59
N GLU A 116 9.49 34.63 14.20
CA GLU A 116 8.55 35.39 15.04
C GLU A 116 9.19 35.88 16.34
N GLN A 117 10.09 35.11 16.93
CA GLN A 117 10.74 35.44 18.20
C GLN A 117 12.08 36.16 18.03
N LYS A 118 12.45 36.58 16.81
CA LYS A 118 13.73 37.26 16.52
C LYS A 118 14.02 38.42 17.47
N GLN A 119 13.03 39.28 17.76
CA GLN A 119 13.22 40.42 18.66
C GLN A 119 13.54 39.97 20.10
N SER A 120 12.79 38.99 20.63
CA SER A 120 13.04 38.39 21.94
C SER A 120 14.41 37.72 22.04
N LEU A 121 14.83 37.04 20.96
CA LEU A 121 16.17 36.45 20.83
C LEU A 121 17.27 37.53 20.87
N GLY A 122 17.05 38.66 20.18
CA GLY A 122 17.93 39.83 20.21
C GLY A 122 18.10 40.40 21.62
N VAL A 123 17.01 40.49 22.39
CA VAL A 123 17.05 40.91 23.80
C VAL A 123 17.86 39.93 24.65
N LEU A 124 17.62 38.62 24.52
CA LEU A 124 18.38 37.60 25.26
C LEU A 124 19.89 37.67 24.98
N MET A 125 20.27 37.82 23.71
CA MET A 125 21.69 37.99 23.34
C MET A 125 22.27 39.29 23.90
N SER A 126 21.50 40.38 23.94
CA SER A 126 21.93 41.64 24.55
C SER A 126 22.12 41.56 26.07
N LEU A 127 21.41 40.65 26.74
CA LEU A 127 21.55 40.36 28.17
C LEU A 127 22.76 39.43 28.47
N GLY A 128 23.50 38.99 27.45
CA GLY A 128 24.71 38.18 27.59
C GLY A 128 24.52 36.67 27.44
N TYR A 129 23.33 36.19 27.04
CA TYR A 129 23.14 34.77 26.73
C TYR A 129 23.88 34.38 25.46
N SER A 130 24.66 33.29 25.53
CA SER A 130 25.37 32.79 24.35
C SER A 130 24.39 32.19 23.33
N PRO A 131 24.65 32.33 22.02
CA PRO A 131 23.79 31.72 21.00
C PRO A 131 23.63 30.21 21.17
N ARG A 132 24.68 29.50 21.58
CA ARG A 132 24.62 28.06 21.86
C ARG A 132 23.68 27.71 23.02
N SER A 133 23.65 28.52 24.07
CA SER A 133 22.72 28.31 25.20
C SER A 133 21.27 28.43 24.75
N ILE A 134 20.99 29.37 23.83
CA ILE A 134 19.67 29.56 23.23
C ILE A 134 19.33 28.38 22.30
N GLU A 135 20.27 27.97 21.44
CA GLU A 135 20.09 26.83 20.52
C GLU A 135 19.76 25.52 21.28
N VAL A 136 20.48 25.23 22.37
CA VAL A 136 20.21 24.07 23.23
C VAL A 136 18.84 24.19 23.90
N GLY A 137 18.47 25.38 24.37
CA GLY A 137 17.14 25.63 24.94
C GLY A 137 16.01 25.31 23.97
N PHE A 138 16.08 25.84 22.75
CA PHE A 138 15.08 25.54 21.71
C PHE A 138 15.06 24.06 21.33
N THR A 139 16.23 23.45 21.13
CA THR A 139 16.33 22.02 20.83
C THR A 139 15.67 21.18 21.91
N THR A 140 15.94 21.49 23.19
CA THR A 140 15.37 20.76 24.34
C THR A 140 13.84 20.85 24.38
N VAL A 141 13.28 22.05 24.17
CA VAL A 141 11.82 22.24 24.15
C VAL A 141 11.18 21.48 22.99
N PHE A 142 11.72 21.59 21.78
CA PHE A 142 11.16 20.89 20.61
C PHE A 142 11.27 19.38 20.73
N VAL A 143 12.43 18.86 21.14
CA VAL A 143 12.61 17.42 21.36
C VAL A 143 11.67 16.91 22.43
N GLY A 144 11.54 17.62 23.56
CA GLY A 144 10.60 17.26 24.63
C GLY A 144 9.14 17.23 24.16
N LEU A 145 8.71 18.23 23.38
CA LEU A 145 7.37 18.25 22.77
C LEU A 145 7.16 17.07 21.82
N THR A 146 8.14 16.75 20.98
CA THR A 146 8.04 15.64 20.03
C THR A 146 8.14 14.27 20.69
N LEU A 147 8.82 14.16 21.83
CA LEU A 147 8.84 12.94 22.64
C LEU A 147 7.47 12.68 23.26
N LEU A 148 6.83 13.72 23.82
CA LEU A 148 5.46 13.63 24.31
C LEU A 148 4.48 13.29 23.18
N ALA A 149 4.64 13.92 22.01
CA ALA A 149 3.85 13.59 20.83
C ALA A 149 4.06 12.13 20.39
N GLY A 150 5.30 11.63 20.40
CA GLY A 150 5.62 10.23 20.13
C GLY A 150 4.91 9.27 21.08
N LEU A 151 4.93 9.57 22.38
CA LEU A 151 4.24 8.78 23.41
C LEU A 151 2.72 8.77 23.21
N VAL A 152 2.11 9.94 22.98
CA VAL A 152 0.67 10.05 22.70
C VAL A 152 0.30 9.34 21.40
N SER A 153 1.11 9.50 20.35
CA SER A 153 0.87 8.86 19.06
C SER A 153 0.93 7.34 19.16
N THR A 154 1.89 6.80 19.93
CA THR A 154 2.02 5.36 20.17
C THR A 154 0.84 4.83 20.98
N LEU A 155 0.38 5.59 21.98
CA LEU A 155 -0.80 5.26 22.78
C LEU A 155 -2.09 5.19 21.94
N ILE A 156 -2.24 6.06 20.94
CA ILE A 156 -3.39 6.08 20.03
C ILE A 156 -3.24 5.02 18.92
N ALA A 157 -2.03 4.83 18.39
CA ALA A 157 -1.77 3.90 17.30
C ALA A 157 -1.96 2.44 17.73
N THR A 158 -1.52 2.08 18.95
CA THR A 158 -1.61 0.70 19.45
C THR A 158 -3.02 0.10 19.37
N PRO A 159 -4.08 0.71 19.94
CA PRO A 159 -5.44 0.16 19.84
C PRO A 159 -5.97 0.14 18.41
N ILE A 160 -5.59 1.10 17.55
CA ILE A 160 -5.97 1.12 16.14
C ILE A 160 -5.32 -0.07 15.42
N THR A 161 -4.01 -0.30 15.62
CA THR A 161 -3.29 -1.44 15.06
C THR A 161 -3.87 -2.76 15.55
N VAL A 162 -4.14 -2.88 16.86
CA VAL A 162 -4.78 -4.06 17.46
C VAL A 162 -6.15 -4.32 16.84
N TRP A 163 -6.97 -3.29 16.66
CA TRP A 163 -8.27 -3.40 16.02
C TRP A 163 -8.17 -3.78 14.54
N LEU A 164 -7.32 -3.11 13.77
CA LEU A 164 -7.08 -3.43 12.35
C LEU A 164 -6.55 -4.86 12.18
N THR A 165 -5.65 -5.29 13.06
CA THR A 165 -5.13 -6.65 13.05
C THR A 165 -6.26 -7.63 13.37
N ALA A 166 -7.04 -7.39 14.42
CA ALA A 166 -8.18 -8.25 14.76
C ALA A 166 -9.19 -8.35 13.60
N GLU A 167 -9.54 -7.24 12.95
CA GLU A 167 -10.41 -7.25 11.76
C GLU A 167 -9.78 -7.97 10.56
N SER A 168 -8.46 -7.88 10.39
CA SER A 168 -7.76 -8.65 9.36
C SER A 168 -7.88 -10.15 9.65
N PHE A 169 -7.65 -10.57 10.89
CA PHE A 169 -7.79 -11.97 11.31
C PHE A 169 -9.23 -12.49 11.21
N THR A 170 -10.24 -11.68 11.55
CA THR A 170 -11.66 -12.08 11.37
C THR A 170 -12.03 -12.17 9.90
N TRP A 171 -11.46 -11.32 9.04
CA TRP A 171 -11.68 -11.36 7.60
C TRP A 171 -11.13 -12.65 6.98
N PHE A 172 -9.90 -13.04 7.36
CA PHE A 172 -9.29 -14.32 6.95
C PHE A 172 -9.79 -15.54 7.75
N ASN A 173 -10.73 -15.35 8.68
CA ASN A 173 -11.23 -16.37 9.61
C ASN A 173 -10.12 -17.16 10.34
N MET A 174 -9.02 -16.47 10.66
CA MET A 174 -7.85 -17.05 11.32
C MET A 174 -7.99 -16.92 12.84
N ALA A 175 -7.68 -18.01 13.55
CA ALA A 175 -7.59 -17.96 15.01
C ALA A 175 -6.44 -17.04 15.42
N MET A 176 -6.76 -15.94 16.09
CA MET A 176 -5.77 -14.97 16.55
C MET A 176 -5.10 -15.45 17.84
N VAL A 177 -3.82 -15.82 17.74
CA VAL A 177 -2.97 -16.06 18.91
C VAL A 177 -2.29 -14.74 19.25
N TRP A 178 -2.66 -14.15 20.38
CA TRP A 178 -2.09 -12.88 20.83
C TRP A 178 -0.66 -13.09 21.34
N GLY A 179 0.31 -12.64 20.55
CA GLY A 179 1.67 -12.38 21.01
C GLY A 179 1.80 -10.97 21.59
N PRO A 180 2.70 -10.72 22.55
CA PRO A 180 3.03 -9.37 22.96
C PRO A 180 3.67 -8.62 21.78
N ILE A 181 3.24 -7.37 21.55
CA ILE A 181 3.90 -6.51 20.56
C ILE A 181 5.36 -6.29 21.02
N PRO A 182 6.35 -6.53 20.14
CA PRO A 182 7.76 -6.35 20.46
C PRO A 182 8.09 -4.95 21.00
N LEU A 183 8.98 -4.87 22.00
CA LEU A 183 9.32 -3.60 22.68
C LEU A 183 9.99 -2.59 21.75
N ASP A 184 10.75 -3.05 20.77
CA ASP A 184 11.39 -2.23 19.74
C ASP A 184 10.38 -1.45 18.89
N VAL A 185 9.20 -2.01 18.60
CA VAL A 185 8.12 -1.30 17.88
C VAL A 185 7.67 -0.07 18.67
N TYR A 186 7.47 -0.21 19.98
CA TYR A 186 7.12 0.93 20.85
C TYR A 186 8.26 1.95 20.95
N ILE A 187 9.51 1.48 21.04
CA ILE A 187 10.69 2.35 21.08
C ILE A 187 10.77 3.19 19.80
N TRP A 188 10.63 2.57 18.64
CA TRP A 188 10.64 3.27 17.36
C TRP A 188 9.43 4.21 17.20
N GLY A 189 8.23 3.79 17.62
CA GLY A 189 7.04 4.65 17.62
C GLY A 189 7.22 5.92 18.44
N ILE A 190 7.92 5.84 19.58
CA ILE A 190 8.20 6.99 20.45
C ILE A 190 9.37 7.83 19.92
N LEU A 191 10.43 7.21 19.39
CA LEU A 191 11.67 7.89 19.00
C LEU A 191 11.66 8.48 17.59
N ALA A 192 10.81 7.98 16.68
CA ALA A 192 10.79 8.47 15.30
C ALA A 192 10.48 9.97 15.20
N ALA A 193 9.53 10.46 16.01
CA ALA A 193 9.17 11.87 16.07
C ALA A 193 10.31 12.79 16.56
N PRO A 194 10.95 12.54 17.73
CA PRO A 194 12.07 13.37 18.19
C PRO A 194 13.30 13.25 17.30
N ILE A 195 13.59 12.08 16.72
CA ILE A 195 14.68 11.94 15.73
C ILE A 195 14.42 12.86 14.54
N THR A 196 13.21 12.81 13.98
CA THR A 196 12.83 13.64 12.83
C THR A 196 12.89 15.13 13.17
N ALA A 197 12.41 15.50 14.35
CA ALA A 197 12.45 16.89 14.81
C ALA A 197 13.88 17.39 15.04
N LEU A 198 14.77 16.56 15.58
CA LEU A 198 16.20 16.88 15.69
C LEU A 198 16.78 17.18 14.31
N PHE A 199 16.63 16.25 13.36
CA PHE A 199 17.19 16.43 12.01
C PHE A 199 16.62 17.66 11.30
N ALA A 200 15.30 17.85 11.36
CA ALA A 200 14.62 18.98 10.72
C ALA A 200 14.96 20.34 11.36
N SER A 201 15.26 20.38 12.65
CA SER A 201 15.47 21.64 13.39
C SER A 201 16.91 22.13 13.42
N ILE A 202 17.91 21.29 13.08
CA ILE A 202 19.34 21.67 13.12
C ILE A 202 19.63 22.94 12.34
N GLN A 203 19.21 23.00 11.07
CA GLN A 203 19.51 24.14 10.19
C GLN A 203 18.83 25.45 10.65
N PRO A 204 17.51 25.48 10.96
CA PRO A 204 16.87 26.71 11.39
C PRO A 204 17.35 27.18 12.76
N ILE A 205 17.59 26.27 13.71
CA ILE A 205 18.11 26.61 15.05
C ILE A 205 19.54 27.18 14.96
N ARG A 206 20.44 26.56 14.20
CA ARG A 206 21.80 27.09 13.97
C ARG A 206 21.80 28.46 13.28
N GLY A 207 20.70 28.83 12.60
CA GLY A 207 20.50 30.16 12.05
C GLY A 207 20.49 31.27 13.10
N ILE A 208 20.15 30.97 14.36
CA ILE A 208 20.10 31.94 15.47
C ILE A 208 21.49 32.54 15.72
N SER A 209 22.55 31.73 15.66
CA SER A 209 23.94 32.20 15.82
C SER A 209 24.38 33.26 14.81
N LYS A 210 23.65 33.41 13.69
CA LYS A 210 23.94 34.39 12.63
C LYS A 210 23.15 35.68 12.76
N LEU A 211 22.27 35.81 13.76
CA LEU A 211 21.46 37.02 13.96
C LEU A 211 22.32 38.12 14.58
N GLU A 212 22.42 39.27 13.93
CA GLU A 212 22.99 40.48 14.53
C GLU A 212 21.94 41.17 15.41
N PRO A 213 22.14 41.27 16.75
CA PRO A 213 21.13 41.79 17.69
C PRO A 213 20.62 43.19 17.33
N VAL A 214 21.49 44.03 16.75
CA VAL A 214 21.18 45.43 16.41
C VAL A 214 20.30 45.55 15.16
N GLN A 215 20.49 44.69 14.16
CA GLN A 215 19.71 44.72 12.91
C GLN A 215 18.26 44.25 13.15
N VAL A 216 18.10 43.25 14.02
CA VAL A 216 16.80 42.66 14.38
C VAL A 216 15.90 43.63 15.16
N VAL A 217 16.48 44.44 16.05
CA VAL A 217 15.73 45.44 16.84
C VAL A 217 15.36 46.67 15.99
N ARG A 218 16.16 47.01 14.97
CA ARG A 218 15.88 48.17 14.10
C ARG A 218 14.86 47.90 12.99
N GLY A 219 14.55 46.64 12.68
CA GLY A 219 13.44 46.28 11.77
C GLY A 219 13.59 46.77 10.33
N LEU A 220 14.82 46.98 9.84
CA LEU A 220 15.07 47.56 8.52
C LEU A 220 15.19 46.48 7.43
N ASP A 221 14.07 45.87 7.04
CA ASP A 221 13.96 45.05 5.82
C ASP A 221 12.89 45.63 4.87
N TYR A 222 12.97 46.93 4.59
CA TYR A 222 12.19 47.57 3.53
C TYR A 222 13.01 47.60 2.24
N ASP A 223 12.67 46.73 1.27
CA ASP A 223 13.19 46.82 -0.10
C ASP A 223 12.33 47.82 -0.89
N PRO A 224 12.87 49.00 -1.26
CA PRO A 224 12.11 50.08 -1.88
C PRO A 224 11.82 49.85 -3.38
N ASN A 225 12.31 48.77 -3.98
CA ASN A 225 12.19 48.59 -5.42
C ASN A 225 10.83 48.01 -5.85
N PRO A 226 10.18 48.60 -6.88
CA PRO A 226 8.97 48.02 -7.45
C PRO A 226 9.28 46.64 -8.04
N THR A 227 8.45 45.66 -7.70
CA THR A 227 8.66 44.28 -8.13
C THR A 227 8.41 44.18 -9.63
N PRO A 228 9.38 43.68 -10.42
CA PRO A 228 9.18 43.51 -11.85
C PRO A 228 8.10 42.45 -12.12
N LYS A 229 7.48 42.56 -13.30
CA LYS A 229 6.50 41.60 -13.80
C LYS A 229 7.05 40.18 -13.75
N THR A 230 6.28 39.23 -13.22
CA THR A 230 6.73 37.85 -13.10
C THR A 230 6.57 37.08 -14.41
N ARG A 231 7.32 35.98 -14.57
CA ARG A 231 7.12 35.05 -15.69
C ARG A 231 5.73 34.42 -15.67
N LEU A 232 5.19 34.13 -14.48
CA LEU A 232 3.83 33.61 -14.30
C LEU A 232 2.76 34.61 -14.79
N GLU A 233 2.92 35.90 -14.48
CA GLU A 233 2.05 36.96 -15.00
C GLU A 233 2.13 37.06 -16.53
N SER A 234 3.34 36.95 -17.08
CA SER A 234 3.57 37.00 -18.53
C SER A 234 3.01 35.79 -19.29
N ILE A 235 2.96 34.61 -18.66
CA ILE A 235 2.35 33.40 -19.23
C ILE A 235 0.82 33.51 -19.12
N ALA A 236 0.29 33.89 -17.96
CA ALA A 236 -1.15 33.99 -17.73
C ALA A 236 -1.82 34.99 -18.68
N GLU A 237 -1.18 36.14 -18.95
CA GLU A 237 -1.69 37.14 -19.90
C GLU A 237 -1.76 36.65 -21.34
N ARG A 238 -1.05 35.58 -21.72
CA ARG A 238 -1.20 34.96 -23.05
C ARG A 238 -2.53 34.23 -23.22
N PHE A 239 -3.17 33.84 -22.11
CA PHE A 239 -4.42 33.08 -22.11
C PHE A 239 -5.65 33.94 -21.76
N GLY A 240 -5.47 35.23 -21.44
CA GLY A 240 -6.57 36.17 -21.20
C GLY A 240 -6.26 37.22 -20.12
N ASP A 241 -7.29 37.99 -19.76
CA ASP A 241 -7.19 38.98 -18.69
C ASP A 241 -6.99 38.33 -17.32
N VAL A 242 -5.97 38.79 -16.61
CA VAL A 242 -5.54 38.20 -15.34
C VAL A 242 -6.10 39.01 -14.18
N SER A 243 -6.72 38.33 -13.21
CA SER A 243 -7.31 39.00 -12.04
C SER A 243 -6.26 39.74 -11.21
N TYR A 244 -6.67 40.83 -10.57
CA TYR A 244 -5.81 41.59 -9.67
C TYR A 244 -5.23 40.72 -8.54
N ALA A 245 -6.04 39.80 -8.00
CA ALA A 245 -5.62 38.88 -6.96
C ALA A 245 -4.47 37.97 -7.43
N PHE A 246 -4.52 37.45 -8.67
CA PHE A 246 -3.45 36.63 -9.22
C PHE A 246 -2.17 37.45 -9.48
N ARG A 247 -2.29 38.67 -10.04
CA ARG A 247 -1.13 39.55 -10.25
C ARG A 247 -0.42 39.86 -8.93
N TYR A 248 -1.20 40.23 -7.92
CA TYR A 248 -0.67 40.51 -6.58
C TYR A 248 -0.03 39.26 -5.96
N ALA A 249 -0.72 38.12 -5.96
CA ALA A 249 -0.22 36.85 -5.45
C ALA A 249 1.11 36.46 -6.12
N SER A 250 1.16 36.49 -7.46
CA SER A 250 2.35 36.14 -8.22
C SER A 250 3.56 37.02 -7.87
N ARG A 251 3.36 38.33 -7.77
CA ARG A 251 4.43 39.27 -7.39
C ARG A 251 4.85 39.09 -5.93
N SER A 252 3.90 38.89 -5.01
CA SER A 252 4.15 38.59 -3.60
C SER A 252 5.06 37.37 -3.41
N LEU A 253 4.73 36.29 -4.09
CA LEU A 253 5.49 35.04 -4.06
C LEU A 253 6.91 35.19 -4.60
N SER A 254 7.07 35.97 -5.67
CA SER A 254 8.39 36.24 -6.26
C SER A 254 9.30 37.08 -5.37
N ARG A 255 8.74 37.87 -4.45
CA ARG A 255 9.47 38.68 -3.47
C ARG A 255 10.09 37.82 -2.38
N ARG A 256 9.35 36.82 -1.89
CA ARG A 256 9.76 35.95 -0.78
C ARG A 256 10.12 34.53 -1.25
N LYS A 257 11.02 34.44 -2.23
CA LYS A 257 11.36 33.19 -2.95
C LYS A 257 11.66 31.99 -2.04
N MET A 258 12.45 32.17 -0.99
CA MET A 258 12.81 31.07 -0.08
C MET A 258 11.61 30.57 0.73
N ARG A 259 10.78 31.49 1.24
CA ARG A 259 9.54 31.13 1.96
C ARG A 259 8.57 30.41 1.03
N THR A 260 8.34 30.96 -0.16
CA THR A 260 7.46 30.34 -1.16
C THR A 260 7.98 28.97 -1.57
N ALA A 261 9.28 28.82 -1.84
CA ALA A 261 9.87 27.54 -2.22
C ALA A 261 9.68 26.47 -1.15
N MET A 262 9.89 26.81 0.14
CA MET A 262 9.69 25.86 1.25
C MET A 262 8.23 25.41 1.37
N LEU A 263 7.27 26.32 1.19
CA LEU A 263 5.84 25.99 1.24
C LEU A 263 5.40 25.15 0.06
N VAL A 264 5.85 25.51 -1.15
CA VAL A 264 5.62 24.72 -2.37
C VAL A 264 6.20 23.33 -2.20
N LEU A 265 7.44 23.20 -1.69
CA LEU A 265 8.09 21.91 -1.44
C LEU A 265 7.31 21.06 -0.41
N GLY A 266 6.89 21.67 0.70
CA GLY A 266 6.10 20.98 1.72
C GLY A 266 4.78 20.46 1.18
N ILE A 267 4.02 21.29 0.46
CA ILE A 267 2.77 20.86 -0.19
C ILE A 267 3.05 19.81 -1.26
N ALA A 268 4.14 19.95 -2.05
CA ALA A 268 4.50 18.98 -3.07
C ALA A 268 4.79 17.61 -2.47
N ILE A 269 5.54 17.51 -1.37
CA ILE A 269 5.84 16.23 -0.72
C ILE A 269 4.58 15.60 -0.16
N ILE A 270 3.74 16.35 0.56
CA ILE A 270 2.49 15.81 1.13
C ILE A 270 1.50 15.40 0.01
N SER A 271 1.42 16.20 -1.06
CA SER A 271 0.61 15.86 -2.24
C SER A 271 1.18 14.65 -2.96
N THR A 272 2.50 14.45 -2.95
CA THR A 272 3.15 13.28 -3.53
C THR A 272 2.75 12.00 -2.79
N THR A 273 2.86 12.02 -1.47
CA THR A 273 2.46 10.88 -0.62
C THR A 273 0.98 10.54 -0.80
N SER A 274 0.09 11.54 -0.70
CA SER A 274 -1.36 11.31 -0.84
C SER A 274 -1.78 10.83 -2.22
N MET A 275 -1.23 11.41 -3.29
CA MET A 275 -1.50 10.98 -4.66
C MET A 275 -0.98 9.56 -4.89
N ASN A 276 0.22 9.23 -4.42
CA ASN A 276 0.75 7.87 -4.50
C ASN A 276 -0.17 6.87 -3.79
N SER A 277 -0.64 7.17 -2.57
CA SER A 277 -1.55 6.29 -1.83
C SER A 277 -2.85 6.01 -2.58
N ILE A 278 -3.49 7.02 -3.19
CA ILE A 278 -4.73 6.84 -3.96
C ILE A 278 -4.48 6.02 -5.23
N LEU A 279 -3.46 6.40 -6.01
CA LEU A 279 -3.14 5.69 -7.25
C LEU A 279 -2.74 4.24 -7.01
N TYR A 280 -2.15 3.94 -5.84
CA TYR A 280 -1.83 2.58 -5.44
C TYR A 280 -3.06 1.70 -5.25
N VAL A 281 -4.01 2.18 -4.45
CA VAL A 281 -5.27 1.48 -4.18
C VAL A 281 -5.96 1.14 -5.49
N ASP A 282 -6.12 2.14 -6.36
CA ASP A 282 -6.83 1.95 -7.61
C ASP A 282 -6.05 1.06 -8.58
N SER A 283 -4.71 1.12 -8.57
CA SER A 283 -3.89 0.20 -9.37
C SER A 283 -4.11 -1.25 -8.99
N ILE A 284 -4.30 -1.57 -7.70
CA ILE A 284 -4.60 -2.92 -7.24
C ILE A 284 -5.93 -3.41 -7.83
N PHE A 285 -7.00 -2.63 -7.65
CA PHE A 285 -8.32 -3.02 -8.14
C PHE A 285 -8.42 -3.06 -9.65
N VAL A 286 -7.82 -2.09 -10.36
CA VAL A 286 -7.78 -2.09 -11.82
C VAL A 286 -6.99 -3.30 -12.33
N SER A 287 -5.88 -3.66 -11.67
CA SER A 287 -5.12 -4.86 -12.04
C SER A 287 -5.94 -6.14 -11.84
N ILE A 288 -6.67 -6.26 -10.73
CA ILE A 288 -7.57 -7.39 -10.48
C ILE A 288 -8.68 -7.42 -11.54
N ASP A 289 -9.32 -6.28 -11.83
CA ASP A 289 -10.39 -6.20 -12.82
C ASP A 289 -9.90 -6.55 -14.23
N VAL A 290 -8.74 -6.03 -14.63
CA VAL A 290 -8.09 -6.38 -15.90
C VAL A 290 -7.76 -7.87 -15.94
N HIS A 291 -7.25 -8.44 -14.85
CA HIS A 291 -6.92 -9.85 -14.79
C HIS A 291 -8.17 -10.74 -14.89
N MET A 292 -9.16 -10.49 -14.04
CA MET A 292 -10.41 -11.25 -13.99
C MET A 292 -11.25 -11.10 -15.26
N THR A 293 -11.26 -9.92 -15.89
CA THR A 293 -12.10 -9.68 -17.08
C THR A 293 -11.46 -10.19 -18.37
N ASN A 294 -10.13 -10.09 -18.51
CA ASN A 294 -9.45 -10.45 -19.76
C ASN A 294 -8.89 -11.89 -19.77
N TYR A 295 -8.75 -12.53 -18.61
CA TYR A 295 -8.11 -13.85 -18.52
C TYR A 295 -8.96 -14.90 -17.80
N SER A 296 -10.02 -14.54 -17.07
CA SER A 296 -10.95 -15.50 -16.47
C SER A 296 -12.29 -15.45 -17.20
N HIS A 297 -12.50 -16.37 -18.15
CA HIS A 297 -13.70 -16.46 -18.98
C HIS A 297 -14.72 -17.50 -18.49
N TRP A 298 -14.47 -18.14 -17.36
CA TRP A 298 -15.41 -19.06 -16.73
C TRP A 298 -16.50 -18.34 -15.94
N ASP A 299 -17.67 -18.97 -15.86
CA ASP A 299 -18.81 -18.50 -15.07
C ASP A 299 -18.80 -19.08 -13.66
N LEU A 300 -18.40 -20.35 -13.53
CA LEU A 300 -18.29 -21.07 -12.28
C LEU A 300 -16.89 -21.67 -12.10
N VAL A 301 -16.38 -21.61 -10.88
CA VAL A 301 -15.25 -22.43 -10.44
C VAL A 301 -15.72 -23.41 -9.38
N ILE A 302 -15.38 -24.69 -9.59
CA ILE A 302 -15.76 -25.80 -8.72
C ILE A 302 -14.49 -26.29 -8.03
N ASP A 303 -14.48 -26.27 -6.71
CA ASP A 303 -13.45 -26.91 -5.90
C ASP A 303 -14.02 -28.20 -5.28
N LEU A 304 -13.25 -29.28 -5.35
CA LEU A 304 -13.62 -30.58 -4.80
C LEU A 304 -13.14 -30.78 -3.38
N ARG A 305 -13.89 -31.57 -2.61
CA ARG A 305 -13.55 -31.90 -1.22
C ARG A 305 -12.26 -32.67 -1.12
N HIS A 306 -11.91 -33.50 -2.08
CA HIS A 306 -10.65 -34.23 -2.09
C HIS A 306 -10.20 -34.40 -3.55
N PRO A 307 -8.90 -34.59 -3.82
CA PRO A 307 -8.45 -34.99 -5.14
C PRO A 307 -9.21 -36.24 -5.60
N THR A 308 -9.97 -36.11 -6.67
CA THR A 308 -10.92 -37.13 -7.16
C THR A 308 -10.60 -37.47 -8.61
N ASN A 309 -11.01 -38.66 -9.06
CA ASN A 309 -10.85 -39.06 -10.45
C ASN A 309 -11.68 -38.16 -11.37
N SER A 310 -11.15 -37.87 -12.56
CA SER A 310 -11.83 -36.99 -13.50
C SER A 310 -13.23 -37.49 -13.89
N SER A 311 -13.41 -38.80 -14.04
CA SER A 311 -14.69 -39.43 -14.43
C SER A 311 -15.84 -39.09 -13.48
N ASP A 312 -15.56 -38.96 -12.18
CA ASP A 312 -16.60 -38.73 -11.17
C ASP A 312 -17.19 -37.33 -11.33
N LEU A 313 -16.33 -36.32 -11.56
CA LEU A 313 -16.77 -34.95 -11.83
C LEU A 313 -17.43 -34.84 -13.21
N GLU A 314 -16.84 -35.46 -14.24
CA GLU A 314 -17.39 -35.48 -15.60
C GLU A 314 -18.82 -36.06 -15.62
N SER A 315 -19.08 -37.12 -14.84
CA SER A 315 -20.42 -37.72 -14.72
C SER A 315 -21.49 -36.78 -14.15
N ILE A 316 -21.08 -35.79 -13.34
CA ILE A 316 -21.98 -34.78 -12.78
C ILE A 316 -22.18 -33.64 -13.78
N LEU A 317 -21.09 -33.16 -14.38
CA LEU A 317 -21.12 -32.04 -15.32
C LEU A 317 -21.89 -32.42 -16.60
N ASP A 318 -21.67 -33.62 -17.14
CA ASP A 318 -22.33 -34.07 -18.39
C ASP A 318 -23.85 -34.27 -18.23
N VAL A 319 -24.32 -34.56 -17.01
CA VAL A 319 -25.76 -34.73 -16.71
C VAL A 319 -26.44 -33.40 -16.39
N THR A 320 -25.67 -32.39 -15.98
CA THR A 320 -26.20 -31.08 -15.60
C THR A 320 -26.52 -30.26 -16.85
N SER A 321 -27.81 -30.00 -17.08
CA SER A 321 -28.25 -29.19 -18.21
C SER A 321 -27.81 -27.72 -18.06
N GLY A 322 -27.33 -27.12 -19.15
CA GLY A 322 -26.93 -25.71 -19.20
C GLY A 322 -25.43 -25.46 -19.08
N ILE A 323 -24.61 -26.51 -18.99
CA ILE A 323 -23.14 -26.40 -19.07
C ILE A 323 -22.71 -26.42 -20.55
N ALA A 324 -21.98 -25.39 -20.97
CA ALA A 324 -21.48 -25.27 -22.35
C ALA A 324 -20.13 -25.98 -22.52
N SER A 325 -19.19 -25.75 -21.59
CA SER A 325 -17.88 -26.40 -21.58
C SER A 325 -17.26 -26.35 -20.17
N TYR A 326 -16.23 -27.18 -19.94
CA TYR A 326 -15.47 -27.17 -18.69
C TYR A 326 -14.00 -27.47 -18.94
N GLU A 327 -13.14 -26.97 -18.06
CA GLU A 327 -11.69 -27.21 -18.04
C GLU A 327 -11.26 -27.70 -16.67
N ARG A 328 -10.51 -28.80 -16.65
CA ARG A 328 -10.07 -29.42 -15.40
C ARG A 328 -8.82 -28.73 -14.88
N PHE A 329 -8.70 -28.66 -13.56
CA PHE A 329 -7.45 -28.29 -12.93
C PHE A 329 -7.12 -29.20 -11.74
N LEU A 330 -5.81 -29.42 -11.56
CA LEU A 330 -5.27 -29.94 -10.32
C LEU A 330 -4.35 -28.89 -9.72
N LYS A 331 -4.68 -28.42 -8.52
CA LYS A 331 -3.85 -27.52 -7.74
C LYS A 331 -3.03 -28.35 -6.75
N VAL A 332 -1.71 -28.21 -6.83
CA VAL A 332 -0.77 -28.82 -5.91
C VAL A 332 0.05 -27.70 -5.29
N SER A 333 -0.16 -27.44 -4.00
CA SER A 333 0.71 -26.52 -3.27
C SER A 333 2.05 -27.20 -3.05
N TYR A 334 3.13 -26.63 -3.59
CA TYR A 334 4.44 -27.23 -3.56
C TYR A 334 5.48 -26.30 -2.91
N PHE A 335 6.41 -26.94 -2.20
CA PHE A 335 7.50 -26.28 -1.48
C PHE A 335 8.76 -27.09 -1.80
N SER A 336 9.43 -26.82 -2.92
CA SER A 336 10.75 -27.42 -3.15
C SER A 336 11.63 -26.67 -4.14
N GLU A 337 12.83 -27.20 -4.32
CA GLU A 337 13.93 -26.66 -5.10
C GLU A 337 13.58 -26.53 -6.58
N LEU A 338 13.29 -25.31 -7.02
CA LEU A 338 13.27 -24.98 -8.45
C LEU A 338 14.68 -24.52 -8.83
N GLY A 339 15.47 -25.40 -9.46
CA GLY A 339 16.85 -25.11 -9.83
C GLY A 339 17.83 -24.94 -8.66
N GLY A 340 17.59 -25.61 -7.52
CA GLY A 340 18.47 -25.61 -6.35
C GLY A 340 18.26 -24.46 -5.34
N LEU A 341 17.16 -23.72 -5.45
CA LEU A 341 16.75 -22.65 -4.52
C LEU A 341 15.33 -22.92 -4.01
N GLN A 342 15.11 -22.75 -2.70
CA GLN A 342 13.86 -23.08 -2.00
C GLN A 342 12.93 -21.85 -1.96
N GLU A 343 11.83 -21.87 -2.72
CA GLU A 343 10.69 -20.95 -2.56
C GLU A 343 9.35 -21.72 -2.68
N PRO A 344 8.30 -21.29 -1.96
CA PRO A 344 6.96 -21.82 -2.11
C PRO A 344 6.33 -21.38 -3.45
N PHE A 345 5.84 -22.34 -4.24
CA PHE A 345 5.04 -22.09 -5.43
C PHE A 345 3.92 -23.10 -5.58
N GLU A 346 2.79 -22.67 -6.15
CA GLU A 346 1.72 -23.59 -6.53
C GLU A 346 2.01 -24.18 -7.90
N ILE A 347 1.89 -25.49 -8.05
CA ILE A 347 1.83 -26.13 -9.36
C ILE A 347 0.36 -26.23 -9.72
N LEU A 348 -0.01 -25.63 -10.85
CA LEU A 348 -1.36 -25.71 -11.39
C LEU A 348 -1.32 -26.50 -12.69
N PHE A 349 -1.83 -27.72 -12.63
CA PHE A 349 -2.07 -28.54 -13.81
C PHE A 349 -3.35 -28.06 -14.48
N VAL A 350 -3.26 -27.68 -15.74
CA VAL A 350 -4.33 -27.05 -16.51
C VAL A 350 -4.32 -27.58 -17.94
N GLU A 351 -5.42 -27.42 -18.67
CA GLU A 351 -5.43 -27.77 -20.08
C GLU A 351 -4.55 -26.79 -20.87
N SER A 352 -3.54 -27.28 -21.62
CA SER A 352 -2.63 -26.42 -22.38
C SER A 352 -3.35 -25.50 -23.37
N GLN A 353 -4.45 -25.98 -23.96
CA GLN A 353 -5.27 -25.22 -24.91
C GLN A 353 -6.58 -24.71 -24.29
N GLY A 354 -6.65 -24.66 -22.95
CA GLY A 354 -7.78 -24.08 -22.23
C GLY A 354 -7.96 -22.59 -22.52
N VAL A 355 -9.20 -22.16 -22.68
CA VAL A 355 -9.65 -20.79 -22.94
C VAL A 355 -10.36 -20.20 -21.72
N LEU A 356 -10.94 -21.04 -20.84
CA LEU A 356 -11.71 -20.60 -19.67
C LEU A 356 -10.80 -19.93 -18.64
N GLN A 357 -9.66 -20.54 -18.30
CA GLN A 357 -8.63 -19.92 -17.47
C GLN A 357 -7.43 -19.52 -18.35
N GLY A 358 -7.55 -18.36 -18.98
CA GLY A 358 -6.49 -17.75 -19.76
C GLY A 358 -5.29 -17.34 -18.89
N ARG A 359 -4.12 -17.28 -19.54
CA ARG A 359 -2.85 -16.87 -18.93
C ARG A 359 -2.40 -15.54 -19.52
N SER A 360 -2.04 -14.60 -18.64
CA SER A 360 -1.55 -13.27 -19.02
C SER A 360 -0.08 -13.32 -19.41
N ILE A 361 0.23 -13.87 -20.58
CA ILE A 361 1.60 -14.01 -21.07
C ILE A 361 2.22 -12.62 -21.32
N VAL A 362 3.32 -12.35 -20.63
CA VAL A 362 4.09 -11.10 -20.75
C VAL A 362 5.29 -11.29 -21.67
N GLU A 363 5.86 -12.48 -21.65
CA GLU A 363 7.08 -12.83 -22.39
C GLU A 363 6.99 -14.27 -22.90
N GLY A 364 7.53 -14.54 -24.08
CA GLY A 364 7.44 -15.85 -24.73
C GLY A 364 6.05 -16.13 -25.29
N ARG A 365 5.58 -17.36 -25.11
CA ARG A 365 4.27 -17.85 -25.58
C ARG A 365 3.63 -18.78 -24.55
N ASP A 366 2.38 -19.13 -24.78
CA ASP A 366 1.70 -20.14 -23.98
C ASP A 366 2.11 -21.58 -24.36
N MET A 367 1.76 -22.54 -23.51
CA MET A 367 2.03 -23.98 -23.67
C MET A 367 1.28 -24.54 -24.89
N LEU A 368 2.02 -25.18 -25.79
CA LEU A 368 1.50 -25.87 -26.98
C LEU A 368 1.78 -27.38 -26.94
N SER A 369 2.74 -27.81 -26.13
CA SER A 369 3.16 -29.19 -25.97
C SER A 369 3.13 -29.60 -24.49
N LEU A 370 3.02 -30.90 -24.24
CA LEU A 370 2.87 -31.48 -22.89
C LEU A 370 4.10 -31.23 -21.99
N ASN A 371 5.30 -31.16 -22.59
CA ASN A 371 6.57 -30.94 -21.88
C ASN A 371 6.98 -29.47 -21.79
N GLU A 372 6.06 -28.54 -22.06
CA GLU A 372 6.29 -27.11 -21.93
C GLU A 372 5.68 -26.60 -20.62
N THR A 373 6.27 -25.55 -20.06
CA THR A 373 5.76 -24.90 -18.87
C THR A 373 5.74 -23.39 -19.04
N VAL A 374 4.73 -22.76 -18.43
CA VAL A 374 4.68 -21.32 -18.25
C VAL A 374 4.86 -21.04 -16.78
N LEU A 375 5.80 -20.15 -16.46
CA LEU A 375 6.07 -19.74 -15.10
C LEU A 375 5.41 -18.40 -14.81
N ASP A 376 5.04 -18.17 -13.56
CA ASP A 376 4.79 -16.82 -13.11
C ASP A 376 6.04 -15.95 -13.30
N ARG A 377 5.84 -14.73 -13.82
CA ARG A 377 6.93 -13.78 -14.11
C ARG A 377 7.79 -13.49 -12.89
N ARG A 378 7.20 -13.51 -11.69
CA ARG A 378 7.95 -13.33 -10.44
C ARG A 378 8.88 -14.51 -10.20
N VAL A 379 8.35 -15.73 -10.26
CA VAL A 379 9.12 -16.97 -10.04
C VAL A 379 10.33 -16.99 -10.97
N ALA A 380 10.14 -16.66 -12.25
CA ALA A 380 11.22 -16.56 -13.21
C ALA A 380 12.25 -15.47 -12.88
N GLY A 381 11.79 -14.25 -12.55
CA GLY A 381 12.66 -13.12 -12.25
C GLY A 381 13.49 -13.29 -10.98
N THR A 382 12.91 -13.87 -9.93
CA THR A 382 13.61 -14.15 -8.66
C THR A 382 14.73 -15.18 -8.85
N HIS A 383 14.51 -16.18 -9.70
CA HIS A 383 15.44 -17.28 -9.95
C HIS A 383 16.35 -17.05 -11.16
N GLY A 384 16.17 -15.95 -11.88
CA GLY A 384 16.96 -15.63 -13.08
C GLY A 384 16.70 -16.57 -14.27
N ILE A 385 15.55 -17.23 -14.30
CA ILE A 385 15.13 -18.17 -15.35
C ILE A 385 14.77 -17.37 -16.61
N GLN A 386 15.19 -17.87 -17.77
CA GLN A 386 14.91 -17.30 -19.08
C GLN A 386 14.00 -18.21 -19.91
N VAL A 387 13.31 -17.62 -20.89
CA VAL A 387 12.54 -18.40 -21.86
C VAL A 387 13.49 -19.25 -22.69
N GLY A 388 13.23 -20.55 -22.75
CA GLY A 388 14.07 -21.57 -23.37
C GLY A 388 14.92 -22.38 -22.39
N ASP A 389 14.93 -22.02 -21.10
CA ASP A 389 15.57 -22.83 -20.08
C ASP A 389 14.75 -24.10 -19.80
N GLU A 390 15.43 -25.19 -19.44
CA GLU A 390 14.77 -26.39 -18.91
C GLU A 390 14.79 -26.36 -17.38
N ILE A 391 13.62 -26.53 -16.78
CA ILE A 391 13.49 -26.66 -15.33
C ILE A 391 13.10 -28.10 -14.96
N GLU A 392 13.76 -28.66 -13.95
CA GLU A 392 13.40 -29.95 -13.39
C GLU A 392 12.37 -29.72 -12.27
N ILE A 393 11.20 -30.32 -12.42
CA ILE A 393 10.15 -30.30 -11.41
C ILE A 393 10.08 -31.70 -10.83
N ALA A 394 10.58 -31.84 -9.60
CA ALA A 394 10.53 -33.08 -8.85
C ALA A 394 9.54 -32.93 -7.69
N PHE A 395 8.49 -33.76 -7.62
CA PHE A 395 7.59 -33.87 -6.46
C PHE A 395 7.09 -35.32 -6.29
N SER A 396 7.20 -35.90 -5.09
CA SER A 396 6.52 -37.17 -4.72
C SER A 396 6.67 -38.31 -5.73
N GLY A 397 7.89 -38.53 -6.23
CA GLY A 397 8.20 -39.57 -7.23
C GLY A 397 7.95 -39.15 -8.69
N PHE A 398 7.27 -38.03 -8.92
CA PHE A 398 7.29 -37.32 -10.18
C PHE A 398 8.63 -36.59 -10.31
N ASN A 399 9.39 -36.89 -11.35
CA ASN A 399 10.58 -36.11 -11.70
C ASN A 399 10.61 -35.97 -13.22
N GLN A 400 10.36 -34.75 -13.69
CA GLN A 400 10.32 -34.46 -15.11
C GLN A 400 10.84 -33.05 -15.39
N SER A 401 11.59 -32.93 -16.49
CA SER A 401 12.06 -31.66 -17.01
C SER A 401 11.04 -31.03 -17.96
N PHE A 402 10.86 -29.72 -17.84
CA PHE A 402 9.96 -28.92 -18.68
C PHE A 402 10.72 -27.75 -19.31
N GLU A 403 10.46 -27.50 -20.58
CA GLU A 403 10.98 -26.32 -21.27
C GLU A 403 10.13 -25.10 -20.90
N VAL A 404 10.77 -24.05 -20.41
CA VAL A 404 10.11 -22.78 -20.06
C VAL A 404 9.83 -22.00 -21.34
N VAL A 405 8.57 -21.96 -21.78
CA VAL A 405 8.19 -21.32 -23.06
C VAL A 405 7.66 -19.90 -22.91
N GLY A 406 7.32 -19.49 -21.69
CA GLY A 406 6.84 -18.14 -21.43
C GLY A 406 6.64 -17.82 -19.96
N PHE A 407 6.39 -16.54 -19.71
CA PHE A 407 6.11 -15.98 -18.39
C PHE A 407 4.74 -15.33 -18.34
N ALA A 408 3.89 -15.75 -17.41
CA ALA A 408 2.57 -15.20 -17.19
C ALA A 408 2.50 -14.28 -15.96
N LYS A 409 1.53 -13.38 -15.92
CA LYS A 409 1.11 -12.73 -14.68
C LYS A 409 0.05 -13.56 -13.98
N SER A 410 0.30 -13.86 -12.71
CA SER A 410 -0.61 -14.61 -11.83
C SER A 410 -0.81 -13.91 -10.48
N ILE A 411 -1.99 -14.13 -9.88
CA ILE A 411 -2.32 -13.65 -8.53
C ILE A 411 -1.52 -14.42 -7.46
N PHE A 412 -1.05 -15.62 -7.79
CA PHE A 412 -0.19 -16.42 -6.91
C PHE A 412 1.08 -16.82 -7.65
N ASN A 413 2.14 -17.16 -6.92
CA ASN A 413 3.35 -17.76 -7.50
C ASN A 413 2.99 -19.15 -8.05
N VAL A 414 2.73 -19.23 -9.36
CA VAL A 414 2.23 -20.46 -10.00
C VAL A 414 3.18 -20.94 -11.09
N VAL A 415 3.39 -22.25 -11.13
CA VAL A 415 3.99 -22.99 -12.25
C VAL A 415 2.86 -23.71 -12.97
N PHE A 416 2.63 -23.37 -14.23
CA PHE A 416 1.60 -24.02 -15.04
C PHE A 416 2.19 -25.23 -15.75
N LEU A 417 1.52 -26.37 -15.60
CA LEU A 417 1.84 -27.62 -16.30
C LEU A 417 0.61 -28.14 -17.02
N ASP A 418 0.82 -28.95 -18.05
CA ASP A 418 -0.31 -29.60 -18.74
C ASP A 418 -0.97 -30.66 -17.86
N TYR A 419 -2.30 -30.69 -17.86
CA TYR A 419 -3.11 -31.61 -17.07
C TYR A 419 -2.82 -33.09 -17.35
N SER A 420 -2.30 -33.47 -18.52
CA SER A 420 -1.89 -34.85 -18.80
C SER A 420 -0.77 -35.38 -17.88
N HIS A 421 0.00 -34.47 -17.26
CA HIS A 421 1.04 -34.77 -16.27
C HIS A 421 0.51 -34.83 -14.84
N ALA A 422 -0.79 -34.57 -14.62
CA ALA A 422 -1.39 -34.73 -13.31
C ALA A 422 -1.20 -36.18 -12.80
N PRO A 423 -0.90 -36.36 -11.49
CA PRO A 423 -0.82 -37.69 -10.89
C PRO A 423 -2.06 -38.55 -11.21
N LYS A 424 -1.85 -39.85 -11.31
CA LYS A 424 -2.91 -40.81 -11.64
C LYS A 424 -3.25 -41.67 -10.44
N ARG A 425 -4.54 -41.94 -10.25
CA ARG A 425 -5.05 -42.91 -9.31
C ARG A 425 -5.67 -44.06 -10.09
N GLY A 426 -4.97 -45.20 -10.16
CA GLY A 426 -5.28 -46.25 -11.11
C GLY A 426 -4.94 -45.81 -12.54
N ASN A 427 -5.91 -45.85 -13.45
CA ASN A 427 -5.71 -45.45 -14.86
C ASN A 427 -6.15 -44.01 -15.17
N GLU A 428 -6.66 -43.28 -14.19
CA GLU A 428 -7.29 -41.97 -14.38
C GLU A 428 -6.50 -40.88 -13.67
N SER A 429 -6.50 -39.67 -14.25
CA SER A 429 -5.82 -38.51 -13.67
C SER A 429 -6.71 -37.87 -12.61
N ILE A 430 -6.11 -37.44 -11.50
CA ILE A 430 -6.83 -36.77 -10.42
C ILE A 430 -6.95 -35.27 -10.67
N LEU A 431 -8.06 -34.69 -10.21
CA LEU A 431 -8.29 -33.24 -10.20
C LEU A 431 -8.73 -32.75 -8.83
N THR A 432 -8.53 -31.46 -8.59
CA THR A 432 -9.06 -30.74 -7.43
C THR A 432 -10.23 -29.85 -7.79
N GLY A 433 -10.50 -29.63 -9.07
CA GLY A 433 -11.60 -28.78 -9.50
C GLY A 433 -11.73 -28.63 -11.00
N ALA A 434 -12.69 -27.80 -11.40
CA ALA A 434 -12.90 -27.43 -12.78
C ALA A 434 -13.40 -25.98 -12.90
N PHE A 435 -13.00 -25.31 -13.98
CA PHE A 435 -13.62 -24.10 -14.47
C PHE A 435 -14.76 -24.49 -15.42
N VAL A 436 -15.90 -23.82 -15.31
CA VAL A 436 -17.11 -24.17 -16.06
C VAL A 436 -17.70 -22.92 -16.71
N ASP A 437 -18.04 -23.05 -17.99
CA ASP A 437 -18.76 -22.08 -18.79
C ASP A 437 -20.22 -22.51 -18.89
N VAL A 438 -21.14 -21.60 -18.58
CA VAL A 438 -22.57 -21.86 -18.54
C VAL A 438 -23.21 -21.25 -19.77
N GLU A 439 -24.10 -22.00 -20.42
CA GLU A 439 -24.81 -21.51 -21.61
C GLU A 439 -25.53 -20.18 -21.29
N SER A 440 -25.41 -19.18 -22.16
CA SER A 440 -26.01 -17.85 -21.91
C SER A 440 -27.54 -17.86 -21.75
N SER A 441 -28.21 -18.95 -22.15
CA SER A 441 -29.66 -19.17 -21.96
C SER A 441 -30.02 -19.89 -20.66
N ALA A 442 -29.05 -20.46 -19.96
CA ALA A 442 -29.26 -21.20 -18.72
C ALA A 442 -29.29 -20.27 -17.49
N ASP A 443 -29.91 -20.75 -16.41
CA ASP A 443 -29.91 -20.05 -15.12
C ASP A 443 -28.63 -20.38 -14.35
N LEU A 444 -27.67 -19.45 -14.32
CA LEU A 444 -26.36 -19.62 -13.69
C LEU A 444 -26.47 -20.08 -12.23
N GLU A 445 -27.37 -19.47 -11.46
CA GLU A 445 -27.52 -19.79 -10.04
C GLU A 445 -28.16 -21.16 -9.85
N GLY A 446 -29.10 -21.52 -10.72
CA GLY A 446 -29.71 -22.86 -10.75
C GLY A 446 -28.69 -23.95 -11.07
N VAL A 447 -27.81 -23.72 -12.04
CA VAL A 447 -26.72 -24.65 -12.39
C VAL A 447 -25.73 -24.77 -11.22
N ALA A 448 -25.33 -23.65 -10.63
CA ALA A 448 -24.43 -23.62 -9.48
C ALA A 448 -24.97 -24.45 -8.31
N GLU A 449 -26.26 -24.34 -8.00
CA GLU A 449 -26.89 -25.04 -6.88
C GLU A 449 -26.98 -26.56 -7.11
N VAL A 450 -27.27 -26.98 -8.34
CA VAL A 450 -27.29 -28.42 -8.70
C VAL A 450 -25.90 -29.03 -8.48
N VAL A 451 -24.85 -28.37 -8.96
CA VAL A 451 -23.46 -28.83 -8.79
C VAL A 451 -23.06 -28.82 -7.31
N ARG A 452 -23.43 -27.77 -6.57
CA ARG A 452 -23.12 -27.59 -5.14
C ARG A 452 -23.73 -28.67 -4.25
N THR A 453 -24.83 -29.29 -4.67
CA THR A 453 -25.51 -30.38 -3.93
C THR A 453 -24.74 -31.71 -3.99
N SER A 454 -23.76 -31.85 -4.89
CA SER A 454 -22.98 -33.08 -5.03
C SER A 454 -22.06 -33.34 -3.83
N ASP A 455 -21.98 -34.60 -3.39
CA ASP A 455 -21.17 -35.00 -2.23
C ASP A 455 -19.66 -34.81 -2.42
N ILE A 456 -19.18 -34.81 -3.67
CA ILE A 456 -17.75 -34.62 -3.98
C ILE A 456 -17.34 -33.16 -4.03
N VAL A 457 -18.30 -32.24 -4.15
CA VAL A 457 -18.06 -30.80 -4.32
C VAL A 457 -17.95 -30.14 -2.95
N GLU A 458 -16.92 -29.30 -2.80
CA GLU A 458 -16.67 -28.51 -1.59
C GLU A 458 -17.24 -27.11 -1.72
N SER A 459 -16.94 -26.45 -2.84
CA SER A 459 -17.50 -25.13 -3.15
C SER A 459 -17.72 -24.97 -4.64
N VAL A 460 -18.78 -24.22 -4.95
CA VAL A 460 -19.06 -23.68 -6.28
C VAL A 460 -19.14 -22.18 -6.11
N GLN A 461 -18.28 -21.46 -6.83
CA GLN A 461 -18.25 -20.00 -6.80
C GLN A 461 -18.56 -19.45 -8.17
N THR A 462 -19.42 -18.44 -8.22
CA THR A 462 -19.63 -17.67 -9.46
C THR A 462 -18.45 -16.72 -9.70
N TRP A 463 -18.26 -16.27 -10.94
CA TRP A 463 -17.27 -15.23 -11.26
C TRP A 463 -17.43 -13.99 -10.38
N SER A 464 -18.68 -13.58 -10.08
CA SER A 464 -18.95 -12.44 -9.21
C SER A 464 -18.53 -12.67 -7.76
N GLU A 465 -18.77 -13.87 -7.23
CA GLU A 465 -18.37 -14.24 -5.87
C GLU A 465 -16.84 -14.33 -5.75
N ALA A 466 -16.20 -14.96 -6.74
CA ALA A 466 -14.76 -15.06 -6.84
C ALA A 466 -14.08 -13.68 -6.94
N ASN A 467 -14.55 -12.82 -7.84
CA ASN A 467 -14.02 -11.46 -7.98
C ASN A 467 -14.23 -10.64 -6.69
N ALA A 468 -15.40 -10.76 -6.05
CA ALA A 468 -15.65 -10.12 -4.76
C ALA A 468 -14.74 -10.67 -3.65
N GLY A 469 -14.47 -11.98 -3.64
CA GLY A 469 -13.53 -12.64 -2.74
C GLY A 469 -12.12 -12.07 -2.87
N ILE A 470 -11.58 -12.03 -4.09
CA ILE A 470 -10.24 -11.48 -4.39
C ILE A 470 -10.18 -9.99 -4.02
N LYS A 471 -11.16 -9.17 -4.43
CA LYS A 471 -11.21 -7.75 -4.04
C LYS A 471 -11.31 -7.57 -2.53
N GLY A 472 -12.02 -8.46 -1.85
CA GLY A 472 -12.13 -8.46 -0.40
C GLY A 472 -10.79 -8.70 0.31
N ILE A 473 -9.90 -9.53 -0.24
CA ILE A 473 -8.54 -9.74 0.29
C ILE A 473 -7.80 -8.40 0.38
N PHE A 474 -7.99 -7.55 -0.63
CA PHE A 474 -7.35 -6.24 -0.69
C PHE A 474 -8.12 -5.12 0.00
N ALA A 475 -9.39 -5.32 0.35
CA ALA A 475 -10.22 -4.30 1.02
C ALA A 475 -9.68 -3.89 2.41
N LEU A 476 -8.87 -4.72 3.08
CA LEU A 476 -8.17 -4.34 4.30
C LEU A 476 -7.06 -3.30 4.05
N PHE A 477 -6.37 -3.38 2.91
CA PHE A 477 -5.38 -2.38 2.50
C PHE A 477 -6.03 -1.02 2.25
N ASP A 478 -7.27 -0.99 1.78
CA ASP A 478 -8.04 0.25 1.59
C ASP A 478 -8.14 1.04 2.89
N VAL A 479 -8.49 0.38 4.00
CA VAL A 479 -8.66 1.08 5.28
C VAL A 479 -7.36 1.78 5.69
N ILE A 480 -6.22 1.11 5.54
CA ILE A 480 -4.90 1.66 5.86
C ILE A 480 -4.55 2.81 4.91
N LEU A 481 -4.76 2.63 3.60
CA LEU A 481 -4.40 3.63 2.59
C LEU A 481 -5.32 4.86 2.65
N TYR A 482 -6.63 4.70 2.86
CA TYR A 482 -7.55 5.81 3.10
C TYR A 482 -7.24 6.56 4.40
N PHE A 483 -6.81 5.85 5.45
CA PHE A 483 -6.32 6.48 6.68
C PHE A 483 -5.06 7.31 6.43
N LEU A 484 -4.11 6.83 5.62
CA LEU A 484 -2.93 7.60 5.23
C LEU A 484 -3.29 8.84 4.40
N VAL A 485 -4.24 8.72 3.47
CA VAL A 485 -4.76 9.86 2.71
C VAL A 485 -5.40 10.89 3.64
N LEU A 486 -6.20 10.46 4.61
CA LEU A 486 -6.81 11.33 5.62
C LEU A 486 -5.73 12.08 6.43
N MET A 487 -4.66 11.40 6.85
CA MET A 487 -3.54 12.01 7.55
C MET A 487 -2.80 13.04 6.68
N CYS A 488 -2.60 12.75 5.39
CA CYS A 488 -2.02 13.70 4.45
C CYS A 488 -2.91 14.94 4.29
N ILE A 489 -4.23 14.78 4.16
CA ILE A 489 -5.18 15.91 4.08
C ILE A 489 -5.10 16.77 5.35
N ALA A 490 -5.11 16.15 6.52
CA ALA A 490 -4.97 16.86 7.79
C ALA A 490 -3.65 17.63 7.88
N MET A 491 -2.57 17.06 7.36
CA MET A 491 -1.24 17.68 7.33
C MET A 491 -1.17 18.86 6.36
N VAL A 492 -1.71 18.73 5.14
CA VAL A 492 -1.87 19.88 4.21
C VAL A 492 -2.67 20.98 4.91
N PHE A 493 -3.79 20.60 5.54
CA PHE A 493 -4.65 21.55 6.20
C PHE A 493 -3.90 22.36 7.27
N LEU A 494 -3.14 21.68 8.13
CA LEU A 494 -2.40 22.28 9.23
C LEU A 494 -1.28 23.21 8.73
N VAL A 495 -0.51 22.77 7.73
CA VAL A 495 0.58 23.57 7.14
C VAL A 495 0.04 24.83 6.48
N VAL A 496 -0.99 24.68 5.65
CA VAL A 496 -1.59 25.82 4.94
C VAL A 496 -2.26 26.77 5.91
N TRP A 497 -2.99 26.26 6.93
CA TRP A 497 -3.63 27.11 7.93
C TRP A 497 -2.60 27.91 8.72
N THR A 498 -1.54 27.23 9.17
CA THR A 498 -0.41 27.84 9.87
C THR A 498 0.20 28.97 9.03
N MET A 499 0.42 28.72 7.74
CA MET A 499 0.94 29.71 6.79
C MET A 499 -0.02 30.89 6.55
N ALA A 500 -1.30 30.58 6.31
CA ALA A 500 -2.36 31.54 6.06
C ALA A 500 -2.49 32.51 7.23
N ASN A 501 -2.46 31.99 8.46
CA ASN A 501 -2.59 32.78 9.66
C ASN A 501 -1.43 33.78 9.80
N ILE A 502 -0.17 33.34 9.61
CA ILE A 502 1.00 34.24 9.63
C ILE A 502 0.87 35.31 8.57
N SER A 503 0.61 34.89 7.33
CA SER A 503 0.56 35.80 6.20
C SER A 503 -0.54 36.85 6.39
N THR A 504 -1.57 36.52 7.17
CA THR A 504 -2.58 37.50 7.57
C THR A 504 -2.00 38.45 8.58
N MET A 505 -1.43 37.94 9.69
CA MET A 505 -0.91 38.77 10.79
C MET A 505 0.18 39.74 10.33
N GLU A 506 1.13 39.29 9.52
CA GLU A 506 2.21 40.12 8.98
C GLU A 506 1.70 41.23 8.04
N ARG A 507 0.51 41.05 7.44
CA ARG A 507 -0.04 41.94 6.40
C ARG A 507 -1.24 42.74 6.86
N ILE A 508 -1.64 42.63 8.12
CA ILE A 508 -2.64 43.52 8.71
C ILE A 508 -2.31 45.00 8.43
N PRO A 509 -1.06 45.48 8.59
CA PRO A 509 -0.73 46.88 8.29
C PRO A 509 -0.87 47.22 6.80
N GLU A 510 -0.45 46.32 5.90
CA GLU A 510 -0.61 46.48 4.44
C GLU A 510 -2.11 46.53 4.06
N PHE A 511 -2.92 45.66 4.65
CA PHE A 511 -4.36 45.60 4.41
C PHE A 511 -5.11 46.81 4.99
N ALA A 512 -4.66 47.34 6.13
CA ALA A 512 -5.22 48.56 6.71
C ALA A 512 -4.99 49.77 5.80
N GLN A 513 -3.81 49.87 5.17
CA GLN A 513 -3.52 50.92 4.19
C GLN A 513 -4.38 50.77 2.93
N LEU A 514 -4.54 49.55 2.41
CA LEU A 514 -5.38 49.30 1.25
C LEU A 514 -6.86 49.61 1.52
N GLU A 515 -7.36 49.26 2.71
CA GLU A 515 -8.72 49.61 3.13
C GLU A 515 -8.90 51.13 3.28
N ALA A 516 -7.90 51.84 3.82
CA ALA A 516 -7.91 53.30 3.90
C ALA A 516 -7.95 53.99 2.52
N ILE A 517 -7.41 53.34 1.48
CA ILE A 517 -7.45 53.80 0.08
C ILE A 517 -8.78 53.37 -0.61
N GLY A 518 -9.65 52.62 0.07
CA GLY A 518 -10.99 52.26 -0.39
C GLY A 518 -11.16 50.83 -0.91
N PHE A 519 -10.19 49.93 -0.67
CA PHE A 519 -10.36 48.52 -1.03
C PHE A 519 -11.44 47.85 -0.16
N LYS A 520 -12.37 47.15 -0.81
CA LYS A 520 -13.39 46.35 -0.12
C LYS A 520 -12.77 45.07 0.47
N MET A 521 -13.29 44.63 1.63
CA MET A 521 -12.89 43.37 2.27
C MET A 521 -12.95 42.13 1.38
N LYS A 522 -13.91 42.06 0.45
CA LYS A 522 -13.99 40.95 -0.51
C LYS A 522 -12.73 40.84 -1.38
N ASN A 523 -12.14 41.98 -1.77
CA ASN A 523 -10.94 42.02 -2.59
C ASN A 523 -9.71 41.60 -1.76
N LEU A 524 -9.62 42.05 -0.50
CA LEU A 524 -8.55 41.64 0.42
C LEU A 524 -8.57 40.12 0.68
N ARG A 525 -9.76 39.56 0.92
CA ARG A 525 -9.93 38.10 1.05
C ARG A 525 -9.55 37.35 -0.22
N SER A 526 -9.94 37.86 -1.39
CA SER A 526 -9.59 37.24 -2.68
C SER A 526 -8.08 37.23 -2.94
N ILE A 527 -7.36 38.27 -2.51
CA ILE A 527 -5.90 38.33 -2.60
C ILE A 527 -5.27 37.21 -1.76
N MET A 528 -5.73 37.07 -0.52
CA MET A 528 -5.23 36.06 0.40
C MET A 528 -5.47 34.63 -0.10
N VAL A 529 -6.70 34.34 -0.53
CA VAL A 529 -7.05 33.03 -1.12
C VAL A 529 -6.25 32.79 -2.39
N GLY A 530 -6.08 33.81 -3.23
CA GLY A 530 -5.32 33.70 -4.48
C GLY A 530 -3.87 33.31 -4.26
N GLU A 531 -3.20 33.85 -3.23
CA GLU A 531 -1.81 33.49 -2.92
C GLU A 531 -1.68 32.04 -2.45
N ILE A 532 -2.55 31.61 -1.55
CA ILE A 532 -2.52 30.24 -1.02
C ILE A 532 -2.88 29.23 -2.10
N LEU A 533 -3.89 29.53 -2.92
CA LEU A 533 -4.29 28.69 -4.04
C LEU A 533 -3.16 28.58 -5.07
N LEU A 534 -2.42 29.65 -5.33
CA LEU A 534 -1.28 29.62 -6.27
C LEU A 534 -0.13 28.75 -5.72
N ILE A 535 0.20 28.87 -4.42
CA ILE A 535 1.19 27.99 -3.78
C ILE A 535 0.74 26.53 -3.84
N ALA A 536 -0.51 26.26 -3.47
CA ALA A 536 -1.07 24.91 -3.49
C ALA A 536 -1.05 24.33 -4.91
N LEU A 537 -1.50 25.10 -5.91
CA LEU A 537 -1.49 24.69 -7.31
C LEU A 537 -0.08 24.38 -7.82
N ILE A 538 0.91 25.24 -7.54
CA ILE A 538 2.29 24.96 -7.93
C ILE A 538 2.80 23.71 -7.21
N GLY A 539 2.53 23.57 -5.90
CA GLY A 539 2.94 22.40 -5.12
C GLY A 539 2.37 21.10 -5.66
N THR A 540 1.06 21.07 -5.95
CA THR A 540 0.38 19.90 -6.51
C THR A 540 0.80 19.60 -7.95
N ILE A 541 1.10 20.62 -8.78
CA ILE A 541 1.68 20.37 -10.12
C ILE A 541 3.07 19.74 -10.00
N ILE A 542 3.90 20.24 -9.08
CA ILE A 542 5.25 19.70 -8.84
C ILE A 542 5.19 18.30 -8.23
N SER A 543 4.12 17.94 -7.50
CA SER A 543 3.99 16.60 -6.94
C SER A 543 3.67 15.53 -7.97
N VAL A 544 3.11 15.87 -9.14
CA VAL A 544 2.70 14.86 -10.13
C VAL A 544 3.87 13.98 -10.61
N PRO A 545 4.99 14.53 -11.13
CA PRO A 545 6.12 13.70 -11.57
C PRO A 545 6.71 12.78 -10.48
N PRO A 546 7.03 13.25 -9.26
CA PRO A 546 7.56 12.36 -8.22
C PRO A 546 6.53 11.35 -7.73
N SER A 547 5.22 11.64 -7.80
CA SER A 547 4.19 10.65 -7.43
C SER A 547 4.14 9.50 -8.42
N ILE A 548 4.16 9.80 -9.71
CA ILE A 548 4.17 8.79 -10.77
C ILE A 548 5.47 8.00 -10.74
N TRP A 549 6.61 8.68 -10.57
CA TRP A 549 7.91 8.04 -10.45
C TRP A 549 7.98 7.10 -9.24
N LEU A 550 7.52 7.55 -8.06
CA LEU A 550 7.43 6.71 -6.88
C LEU A 550 6.46 5.54 -7.11
N GLY A 551 5.32 5.74 -7.77
CA GLY A 551 4.40 4.64 -8.11
C GLY A 551 5.09 3.53 -8.90
N TYR A 552 5.85 3.88 -9.94
CA TYR A 552 6.60 2.89 -10.73
C TYR A 552 7.79 2.26 -10.01
N VAL A 553 8.42 2.96 -9.07
CA VAL A 553 9.56 2.43 -8.30
C VAL A 553 9.11 1.57 -7.13
N LEU A 554 8.02 1.97 -6.46
CA LEU A 554 7.46 1.28 -5.32
C LEU A 554 6.71 0.02 -5.74
N LEU A 555 6.01 0.02 -6.89
CA LEU A 555 5.23 -1.15 -7.31
C LEU A 555 6.04 -2.44 -7.37
N PRO A 556 7.19 -2.51 -8.05
CA PRO A 556 8.02 -3.72 -8.06
C PRO A 556 8.52 -4.14 -6.68
N LEU A 557 8.73 -3.19 -5.75
CA LEU A 557 9.13 -3.47 -4.36
C LEU A 557 7.96 -3.99 -3.51
N MET A 558 6.72 -3.82 -3.99
CA MET A 558 5.48 -4.15 -3.30
C MET A 558 4.73 -5.32 -3.94
N THR A 559 5.18 -5.77 -5.12
CA THR A 559 4.75 -7.00 -5.81
C THR A 559 5.57 -8.27 -5.52
N PRO A 560 6.29 -8.46 -4.39
CA PRO A 560 6.86 -9.78 -4.08
C PRO A 560 5.83 -10.92 -3.99
N ILE A 561 4.53 -10.70 -4.15
CA ILE A 561 3.51 -11.76 -4.16
C ILE A 561 2.68 -11.77 -5.45
N LEU A 562 2.55 -10.64 -6.16
CA LEU A 562 1.53 -10.45 -7.21
C LEU A 562 2.14 -9.88 -8.49
N SER A 563 2.51 -10.73 -9.45
CA SER A 563 2.98 -10.27 -10.75
C SER A 563 1.88 -9.60 -11.61
N VAL A 564 0.61 -9.80 -11.23
CA VAL A 564 -0.58 -9.19 -11.86
C VAL A 564 -0.66 -7.68 -11.67
N MET A 565 -0.04 -7.13 -10.63
CA MET A 565 -0.17 -5.70 -10.33
C MET A 565 0.67 -4.85 -11.29
N ASP A 566 0.02 -3.96 -12.03
CA ASP A 566 0.67 -2.89 -12.77
C ASP A 566 0.29 -1.53 -12.21
N PHE A 567 1.14 -0.52 -12.44
CA PHE A 567 0.86 0.83 -11.98
C PHE A 567 -0.03 1.52 -13.01
N TYR A 568 -1.27 1.78 -12.62
CA TYR A 568 -2.24 2.51 -13.41
C TYR A 568 -2.39 3.94 -12.89
N VAL A 569 -2.70 4.85 -13.81
CA VAL A 569 -3.10 6.23 -13.46
C VAL A 569 -4.51 6.48 -13.99
N PRO A 570 -5.55 5.94 -13.34
CA PRO A 570 -6.92 6.18 -13.76
C PRO A 570 -7.23 7.68 -13.69
N LEU A 571 -7.90 8.20 -14.72
CA LEU A 571 -8.15 9.64 -14.85
C LEU A 571 -8.94 10.20 -13.66
N VAL A 572 -9.95 9.47 -13.20
CA VAL A 572 -10.82 9.88 -12.09
C VAL A 572 -9.99 10.02 -10.80
N SER A 573 -9.22 9.00 -10.47
CA SER A 573 -8.34 8.96 -9.31
C SER A 573 -7.29 10.05 -9.34
N PHE A 574 -6.63 10.23 -10.49
CA PHE A 574 -5.68 11.31 -10.71
C PHE A 574 -6.30 12.69 -10.47
N VAL A 575 -7.50 12.94 -11.01
CA VAL A 575 -8.23 14.19 -10.79
C VAL A 575 -8.61 14.37 -9.32
N ILE A 576 -9.09 13.32 -8.65
CA ILE A 576 -9.43 13.36 -7.22
C ILE A 576 -8.18 13.69 -6.39
N SER A 577 -7.06 13.00 -6.61
CA SER A 577 -5.78 13.25 -5.93
C SER A 577 -5.26 14.66 -6.18
N PHE A 578 -5.51 15.23 -7.36
CA PHE A 578 -5.12 16.60 -7.69
C PHE A 578 -6.02 17.64 -7.00
N VAL A 579 -7.33 17.38 -6.91
CA VAL A 579 -8.32 18.33 -6.38
C VAL A 579 -8.33 18.37 -4.86
N ILE A 580 -8.11 17.24 -4.19
CA ILE A 580 -8.16 17.14 -2.72
C ILE A 580 -7.21 18.15 -2.02
N PRO A 581 -5.90 18.25 -2.37
CA PRO A 581 -5.01 19.23 -1.75
C PRO A 581 -5.42 20.68 -2.00
N LEU A 582 -6.02 20.97 -3.16
CA LEU A 582 -6.51 22.31 -3.50
C LEU A 582 -7.72 22.69 -2.65
N ILE A 583 -8.68 21.76 -2.48
CA ILE A 583 -9.82 21.95 -1.58
C ILE A 583 -9.32 22.15 -0.15
N GLY A 584 -8.39 21.29 0.30
CA GLY A 584 -7.77 21.40 1.62
C GLY A 584 -7.14 22.77 1.84
N ALA A 585 -6.36 23.26 0.87
CA ALA A 585 -5.74 24.57 0.94
C ALA A 585 -6.75 25.72 1.03
N VAL A 586 -7.86 25.66 0.29
CA VAL A 586 -8.94 26.65 0.37
C VAL A 586 -9.62 26.61 1.73
N ILE A 587 -9.97 25.43 2.23
CA ILE A 587 -10.61 25.25 3.54
C ILE A 587 -9.71 25.78 4.66
N SER A 588 -8.39 25.56 4.58
CA SER A 588 -7.40 26.10 5.52
C SER A 588 -7.36 27.62 5.61
N THR A 589 -7.85 28.34 4.59
CA THR A 589 -7.89 29.81 4.61
C THR A 589 -9.07 30.36 5.41
N ILE A 590 -10.12 29.56 5.64
CA ILE A 590 -11.37 30.01 6.28
C ILE A 590 -11.13 30.62 7.67
N PRO A 591 -10.35 30.00 8.59
CA PRO A 591 -10.09 30.59 9.90
C PRO A 591 -9.38 31.95 9.78
N SER A 592 -8.38 32.07 8.91
CA SER A 592 -7.60 33.29 8.74
C SER A 592 -8.42 34.43 8.14
N ILE A 593 -9.30 34.13 7.19
CA ILE A 593 -10.28 35.09 6.64
C ILE A 593 -11.22 35.61 7.73
N ARG A 594 -11.66 34.74 8.64
CA ARG A 594 -12.51 35.13 9.77
C ARG A 594 -11.78 36.05 10.74
N ILE A 595 -10.49 35.78 11.01
CA ILE A 595 -9.65 36.65 11.86
C ILE A 595 -9.52 38.03 11.22
N LEU A 596 -9.20 38.11 9.94
CA LEU A 596 -9.09 39.39 9.21
C LEU A 596 -10.39 40.21 9.29
N GLY A 597 -11.55 39.56 9.23
CA GLY A 597 -12.84 40.24 9.33
C GLY A 597 -13.23 40.72 10.74
N ARG A 598 -12.50 40.30 11.79
CA ARG A 598 -12.77 40.70 13.19
C ARG A 598 -11.85 41.81 13.68
N ILE A 599 -10.76 42.10 12.98
CA ILE A 599 -9.78 43.11 13.37
C ILE A 599 -10.23 44.46 12.83
N ASP A 600 -10.26 45.47 13.70
CA ASP A 600 -10.52 46.86 13.32
C ASP A 600 -9.24 47.45 12.70
N LEU A 601 -9.06 47.24 11.40
CA LEU A 601 -7.86 47.66 10.65
C LEU A 601 -7.51 49.15 10.82
N PRO A 602 -8.46 50.10 10.86
CA PRO A 602 -8.18 51.50 11.20
C PRO A 602 -7.48 51.74 12.54
N SER A 603 -7.77 50.95 13.58
CA SER A 603 -7.13 51.12 14.90
C SER A 603 -5.68 50.63 14.90
N THR A 604 -5.34 49.63 14.07
CA THR A 604 -3.96 49.13 13.97
C THR A 604 -2.97 50.14 13.37
N LEU A 605 -3.44 51.08 12.54
CA LEU A 605 -2.62 52.19 12.04
C LEU A 605 -2.25 53.18 13.17
N LYS A 606 -3.10 53.33 14.19
CA LYS A 606 -2.81 54.16 15.37
C LYS A 606 -1.76 53.53 16.28
N ASP A 607 -1.81 52.21 16.49
CA ASP A 607 -0.86 51.51 17.35
C ASP A 607 0.52 51.32 16.71
N SER A 608 0.62 51.33 15.38
CA SER A 608 1.88 51.22 14.64
C SER A 608 2.72 52.51 14.56
N ASN A 609 2.20 53.63 15.06
CA ASN A 609 2.94 54.89 15.21
C ASN A 609 3.35 55.07 16.68
N PRO A 610 4.54 54.59 17.10
CA PRO A 610 5.15 55.14 18.31
C PRO A 610 5.55 56.58 17.99
N GLN A 611 4.96 57.54 18.70
CA GLN A 611 5.49 58.91 18.76
C GLN A 611 6.91 58.90 19.33
#